data_AF-A0A431D263-F1
#
_entry.id   AF-A0A431D263-F1
#
_cell.length_a   1.000
_cell.length_b   1.000
_cell.length_c   1.000
_cell.angle_alpha   90.00
_cell.angle_beta   90.00
_cell.angle_gamma   90.00
#
_symmetry.space_group_name_H-M   'P 1'
#
loop_
_entity.id
_entity.type
_entity.pdbx_description
1 polymer ?
#
loop_
_entity_poly.entity_id
_entity_poly.type
_entity_poly.pdbx_seq_one_letter_code
_entity_poly.pdbx_strand_id
1 'polypeptide(L)' 'MNDNINKIINRLETYNLMISCRGEVGLSVIYDITGKLNNENISANINHYNTGKIIVQGVDSSKVSALIDDLLS' A
#
# COMPACT_ATOMS: atom_id res chain seq x y z
N MET A 1 4.05 12.02 -13.85
CA MET A 1 3.61 10.70 -13.35
C MET A 1 4.33 10.49 -12.03
N ASN A 2 3.62 10.64 -10.92
CA ASN A 2 4.22 10.52 -9.58
C ASN A 2 4.15 9.05 -9.17
N ASP A 3 5.13 8.27 -9.62
CA ASP A 3 5.17 6.85 -9.28
C ASP A 3 5.90 6.65 -7.95
N ASN A 4 5.26 7.11 -6.87
CA ASN A 4 5.77 6.98 -5.51
C ASN A 4 5.63 5.54 -4.97
N ILE A 5 5.19 4.56 -5.78
CA ILE A 5 4.89 3.21 -5.30
C ILE A 5 6.10 2.57 -4.61
N ASN A 6 7.30 2.73 -5.16
CA ASN A 6 8.52 2.19 -4.56
C ASN A 6 8.82 2.85 -3.20
N LYS A 7 8.56 4.16 -3.04
CA LYS A 7 8.74 4.84 -1.75
C LYS A 7 7.72 4.37 -0.72
N ILE A 8 6.48 4.15 -1.16
CA ILE A 8 5.40 3.63 -0.33
C ILE A 8 5.72 2.20 0.15
N ILE A 9 6.16 1.32 -0.75
CA ILE A 9 6.58 -0.05 -0.41
C ILE A 9 7.72 0.00 0.62
N ASN A 10 8.79 0.73 0.31
CA ASN A 10 9.94 0.86 1.22
C ASN A 10 9.52 1.40 2.60
N ARG A 11 8.62 2.39 2.65
CA ARG A 11 8.08 2.94 3.91
C ARG A 11 7.36 1.85 4.71
N LEU A 12 6.45 1.10 4.09
CA LEU A 12 5.68 0.06 4.77
C LEU A 12 6.57 -1.07 5.29
N GLU A 13 7.63 -1.42 4.57
CA GLU A 13 8.63 -2.39 5.03
C GLU A 13 9.36 -1.93 6.31
N THR A 14 9.58 -0.62 6.51
CA THR A 14 10.18 -0.11 7.77
C THR A 14 9.30 -0.35 9.00
N TYR A 15 8.01 -0.59 8.80
CA TYR A 15 7.06 -0.96 9.85
C TYR A 15 6.94 -2.48 10.03
N ASN A 16 7.82 -3.28 9.40
CA ASN A 16 7.76 -4.74 9.37
C ASN A 16 6.46 -5.29 8.75
N LEU A 17 5.81 -4.53 7.87
CA LEU A 17 4.72 -5.03 7.06
C LEU A 17 5.31 -5.82 5.87
N MET A 18 4.63 -6.91 5.50
CA MET A 18 4.94 -7.70 4.33
C MET A 18 4.10 -7.22 3.16
N ILE A 19 4.76 -6.97 2.03
CA ILE A 19 4.12 -6.53 0.80
C ILE A 19 4.27 -7.65 -0.23
N SER A 20 3.15 -8.08 -0.82
CA SER A 20 3.14 -9.07 -1.90
C SER A 20 2.52 -8.45 -3.14
N CYS A 21 3.26 -8.43 -4.25
CA CYS A 21 2.72 -7.99 -5.54
C CYS A 21 1.80 -9.09 -6.10
N ARG A 22 0.51 -8.81 -6.18
CA ARG A 22 -0.48 -9.68 -6.82
C ARG A 22 -0.39 -9.64 -8.35
N GLY A 23 0.24 -8.59 -8.89
CA GLY A 23 0.35 -8.34 -10.31
C GLY A 23 -0.74 -7.41 -10.84
N GLU A 24 -0.86 -7.36 -12.16
CA GLU A 24 -1.81 -6.50 -12.86
C GLU A 24 -3.25 -7.06 -12.81
N VAL A 25 -4.18 -6.20 -12.43
CA VAL A 25 -5.63 -6.44 -12.46
C VAL A 25 -6.29 -5.23 -13.11
N GLY A 26 -6.77 -5.40 -14.33
CA GLY A 26 -7.36 -4.31 -15.11
C GLY A 26 -6.34 -3.21 -15.40
N LEU A 27 -6.60 -1.99 -14.92
CA LEU A 27 -5.74 -0.81 -15.13
C LEU A 27 -4.78 -0.53 -13.95
N SER A 28 -4.67 -1.47 -13.01
CA SER A 28 -3.85 -1.29 -11.79
C SER A 28 -2.98 -2.50 -11.48
N VAL A 29 -1.81 -2.25 -10.89
CA VAL A 29 -1.02 -3.25 -10.17
C VAL A 29 -1.48 -3.26 -8.72
N ILE A 30 -1.77 -4.44 -8.17
CA ILE A 30 -2.24 -4.58 -6.79
C ILE A 30 -1.11 -5.13 -5.91
N TYR A 31 -0.90 -4.49 -4.75
CA TYR A 31 0.04 -4.91 -3.72
C TYR A 31 -0.73 -5.22 -2.44
N ASP A 32 -0.67 -6.46 -1.99
CA ASP A 32 -1.26 -6.89 -0.72
C ASP A 32 -0.33 -6.54 0.43
N ILE A 33 -0.91 -6.03 1.52
CA ILE A 33 -0.20 -5.63 2.73
C ILE A 33 -0.72 -6.47 3.89
N THR A 34 0.20 -7.19 4.53
CA THR A 34 -0.09 -7.99 5.72
C THR A 34 0.97 -7.77 6.79
N GLY A 35 0.63 -7.98 8.06
CA GLY A 35 1.61 -7.89 9.14
C GLY A 35 0.96 -7.55 10.47
N LYS A 36 1.75 -7.00 11.39
CA LYS A 36 1.28 -6.50 12.68
C LYS A 36 1.78 -5.10 12.98
N LEU A 37 0.88 -4.23 13.41
CA LEU A 37 1.18 -2.90 13.97
C LEU A 37 0.57 -2.82 15.36
N ASN A 38 1.36 -2.43 16.37
CA ASN A 38 0.87 -2.27 17.75
C ASN A 38 0.09 -3.49 18.28
N ASN A 39 0.56 -4.71 17.97
CA ASN A 39 -0.09 -6.00 18.27
C ASN A 39 -1.42 -6.28 17.56
N GLU A 40 -1.85 -5.43 16.62
CA GLU A 40 -3.01 -5.67 15.77
C GLU A 40 -2.57 -6.21 14.40
N ASN A 41 -3.30 -7.20 13.90
CA ASN A 41 -3.10 -7.67 12.53
C ASN A 41 -3.52 -6.59 11.55
N ILE A 42 -2.75 -6.44 10.47
CA ILE A 42 -3.05 -5.52 9.37
C ILE A 42 -3.37 -6.33 8.13
N SER A 43 -4.46 -5.98 7.47
CA SER A 43 -4.83 -6.47 6.15
C SER A 43 -5.39 -5.34 5.29
N ALA A 44 -4.63 -4.97 4.27
CA ALA A 44 -4.99 -3.94 3.30
C ALA A 44 -4.37 -4.27 1.93
N ASN A 45 -4.69 -3.47 0.93
CA ASN A 45 -4.01 -3.49 -0.35
C ASN A 45 -3.82 -2.08 -0.91
N ILE A 46 -2.85 -1.94 -1.80
CA ILE A 46 -2.62 -0.75 -2.61
C ILE A 46 -2.90 -1.08 -4.06
N ASN A 47 -3.76 -0.29 -4.68
CA ASN A 47 -3.99 -0.29 -6.12
C ASN A 47 -3.18 0.87 -6.73
N HIS A 48 -2.16 0.53 -7.51
CA HIS A 48 -1.38 1.49 -8.28
C HIS A 48 -1.87 1.48 -9.74
N TYR A 49 -2.61 2.51 -10.13
CA TYR A 49 -3.17 2.63 -11.47
C TYR A 49 -2.11 3.14 -12.44
N ASN A 50 -2.20 2.71 -13.70
CA ASN A 50 -1.32 3.19 -14.79
C ASN A 50 -1.37 4.71 -15.04
N THR A 51 -2.37 5.41 -14.50
CA THR A 51 -2.47 6.87 -14.48
C THR A 51 -1.56 7.53 -13.44
N GLY A 52 -0.88 6.74 -12.59
CA GLY A 52 -0.12 7.20 -11.43
C GLY A 52 -0.97 7.45 -10.19
N LYS A 53 -2.28 7.18 -10.25
CA LYS A 53 -3.16 7.24 -9.06
C LYS A 53 -2.87 6.06 -8.15
N ILE A 54 -2.75 6.32 -6.85
CA ILE A 54 -2.56 5.29 -5.82
C ILE A 54 -3.77 5.33 -4.89
N ILE A 55 -4.38 4.16 -4.62
CA ILE A 55 -5.51 4.03 -3.71
C ILE A 55 -5.21 2.89 -2.73
N VAL A 56 -5.40 3.15 -1.43
CA VAL A 56 -5.36 2.12 -0.39
C VAL A 56 -6.78 1.60 -0.13
N GLN A 57 -6.97 0.29 -0.09
CA GLN A 57 -8.26 -0.36 0.22
C GLN A 57 -8.09 -1.51 1.21
N GLY A 58 -9.21 -2.08 1.67
CA GLY A 58 -9.25 -3.16 2.66
C GLY A 58 -9.65 -2.68 4.05
N VAL A 59 -9.74 -3.63 4.99
CA VAL A 59 -10.26 -3.42 6.35
C VAL A 59 -9.39 -2.42 7.13
N ASP A 60 -8.07 -2.54 7.01
CA ASP A 60 -7.11 -1.67 7.70
C ASP A 60 -6.57 -0.53 6.80
N SER A 61 -7.30 -0.16 5.75
CA SER A 61 -6.87 0.87 4.79
C SER A 61 -6.57 2.22 5.45
N SER A 62 -7.34 2.65 6.44
CA SER A 62 -7.09 3.91 7.16
C SER A 62 -5.77 3.90 7.93
N LYS A 63 -5.42 2.77 8.55
CA LYS A 63 -4.15 2.61 9.28
C LYS A 63 -2.97 2.66 8.32
N VAL A 64 -3.08 1.96 7.19
CA VAL A 64 -2.03 1.96 6.15
C VAL A 64 -1.89 3.36 5.55
N SER A 65 -2.99 4.01 5.15
CA SER A 65 -2.95 5.37 4.61
C SER A 65 -2.26 6.36 5.55
N ALA A 66 -2.50 6.27 6.86
CA ALA A 66 -1.86 7.16 7.84
C ALA A 66 -0.33 7.02 7.88
N LEU A 67 0.24 5.86 7.54
CA LEU A 67 1.70 5.65 7.49
C LEU A 67 2.36 6.27 6.26
N ILE A 68 1.59 6.54 5.21
CA ILE A 68 2.07 6.93 3.88
C ILE A 68 1.37 8.19 3.34
N ASP A 69 0.62 8.92 4.16
CA ASP A 69 -0.24 10.03 3.75
C ASP A 69 0.52 11.11 2.95
N ASP A 70 1.75 11.42 3.39
CA ASP A 70 2.64 12.36 2.72
C ASP A 70 3.10 11.89 1.33
N LEU A 71 2.99 10.59 1.03
CA LEU A 71 3.37 10.00 -0.25
C LEU A 71 2.19 9.82 -1.21
N LEU A 72 0.95 9.97 -0.72
CA LEU A 72 -0.29 9.85 -1.51
C LEU A 72 -0.68 11.17 -2.20
N SER A 73 0.01 12.26 -1.89
CA SER A 73 -0.21 13.62 -2.41
C SER A 73 0.42 13.88 -3.78
#